data_AF-A0A844TL38-F1
#
_entry.id   AF-A0A844TL38-F1
#
_cell.length_a   1.000
_cell.length_b   1.000
_cell.length_c   1.000
_cell.angle_alpha   90.00
_cell.angle_beta   90.00
_cell.angle_gamma   90.00
#
_symmetry.space_group_name_H-M   'P 1'
#
loop_
_entity.id
_entity.type
_entity.pdbx_description
1 polymer ?
#
loop_
_entity_poly.entity_id
_entity_poly.type
_entity_poly.pdbx_seq_one_letter_code
_entity_poly.pdbx_strand_id
1 'polypeptide(L)' 'MLPQFGTAVRKKINKAPAADLGGGAPDKASVDAAWLVLEAANDLGDHAAIEACRRVIDAELNGTVAGSADVDLVLGYFR' A
#
# COMPACT_ATOMS: atom_id res chain seq x y z
N MET A 1 -15.13 36.33 -6.05
CA MET A 1 -14.77 35.63 -4.80
C MET A 1 -15.03 34.14 -5.03
N LEU A 2 -14.01 33.42 -5.50
CA LEU A 2 -14.00 31.98 -5.73
C LEU A 2 -12.71 31.47 -5.06
N PRO A 3 -12.77 30.53 -4.11
CA PRO A 3 -11.56 30.01 -3.50
C PRO A 3 -10.79 29.16 -4.50
N GLN A 4 -9.49 29.40 -4.49
CA GLN A 4 -8.48 28.80 -5.33
C GLN A 4 -8.28 27.36 -4.85
N PHE A 5 -8.55 26.37 -5.71
CA PHE A 5 -8.16 24.99 -5.43
C PHE A 5 -6.64 24.95 -5.41
N GLY A 6 -6.10 24.93 -4.20
CA GLY A 6 -4.67 24.95 -3.93
C GLY A 6 -4.00 23.70 -4.44
N THR A 7 -3.11 23.91 -5.42
CA THR A 7 -2.01 23.03 -5.78
C THR A 7 -1.18 22.69 -4.54
N ALA A 8 -1.14 21.41 -4.13
CA ALA A 8 -0.18 20.92 -3.16
C ALA A 8 0.39 19.54 -3.56
N VAL A 9 1.53 19.61 -4.23
CA VAL A 9 2.69 18.71 -4.05
C VAL A 9 2.44 17.22 -4.25
N ARG A 10 2.50 16.78 -5.52
CA ARG A 10 2.93 15.41 -5.87
C ARG A 10 4.43 15.33 -5.60
N LYS A 11 4.80 15.09 -4.34
CA LYS A 11 6.19 14.82 -3.93
C LYS A 11 6.64 13.55 -4.63
N LYS A 12 7.57 13.72 -5.57
CA LYS A 12 8.33 12.68 -6.28
C LYS A 12 8.72 11.56 -5.30
N ILE A 13 7.94 10.48 -5.25
CA ILE A 13 8.39 9.21 -4.70
C ILE A 13 9.16 8.56 -5.84
N ASN A 14 10.40 8.30 -5.51
CA ASN A 14 11.47 7.93 -6.42
C ASN A 14 11.12 6.60 -7.11
N LYS A 15 11.23 6.59 -8.44
CA LYS A 15 11.53 5.41 -9.27
C LYS A 15 10.62 4.19 -9.06
N ALA A 16 9.63 4.04 -9.93
CA ALA A 16 9.17 2.71 -10.30
C ALA A 16 10.26 2.01 -11.13
N PRO A 17 10.79 0.86 -10.71
CA PRO A 17 10.98 -0.27 -11.59
C PRO A 17 9.68 -1.08 -11.54
N ALA A 18 8.84 -1.08 -12.58
CA ALA A 18 8.92 -2.10 -13.61
C ALA A 18 9.45 -3.44 -13.05
N ALA A 19 8.52 -4.28 -12.62
CA ALA A 19 8.59 -5.74 -12.65
C ALA A 19 9.98 -6.35 -12.40
N ASP A 20 10.39 -6.42 -11.14
CA ASP A 20 11.33 -7.44 -10.70
C ASP A 20 10.77 -8.03 -9.39
N LEU A 21 10.07 -9.16 -9.50
CA LEU A 21 9.59 -9.96 -8.34
C LEU A 21 10.77 -10.70 -7.66
N GLY A 22 11.98 -10.16 -7.71
CA GLY A 22 13.21 -10.79 -7.26
C GLY A 22 13.69 -10.26 -5.91
N GLY A 23 13.26 -10.91 -4.84
CA GLY A 23 14.10 -11.06 -3.64
C GLY A 23 14.19 -9.88 -2.67
N GLY A 24 13.13 -9.10 -2.49
CA GLY A 24 12.97 -8.32 -1.27
C GLY A 24 12.58 -9.23 -0.11
N ALA A 25 13.03 -8.94 1.11
CA ALA A 25 12.50 -9.61 2.31
C ALA A 25 10.95 -9.65 2.24
N PRO A 26 10.30 -10.74 2.68
CA PRO A 26 8.85 -10.93 2.52
C PRO A 26 8.04 -9.72 3.00
N ASP A 27 8.54 -8.99 4.00
CA ASP A 27 7.98 -7.75 4.51
C ASP A 27 7.92 -6.64 3.44
N LYS A 28 9.00 -6.40 2.69
CA LYS A 28 9.06 -5.39 1.63
C LYS A 28 8.08 -5.68 0.49
N ALA A 29 8.02 -6.93 0.05
CA ALA A 29 7.09 -7.33 -1.02
C ALA A 29 5.62 -7.20 -0.59
N SER A 30 5.32 -7.53 0.68
CA SER A 30 3.98 -7.36 1.23
C SER A 30 3.53 -5.91 1.32
N VAL A 31 4.46 -4.99 1.61
CA VAL A 31 4.18 -3.55 1.70
C VAL A 31 3.98 -2.94 0.32
N ASP A 32 4.82 -3.29 -0.66
CA ASP A 32 4.61 -2.84 -2.05
C ASP A 32 3.26 -3.30 -2.59
N ALA A 33 2.86 -4.55 -2.29
CA ALA A 33 1.52 -5.05 -2.60
C ALA A 33 0.43 -4.27 -1.84
N ALA A 34 0.63 -3.95 -0.56
CA ALA A 34 -0.33 -3.21 0.26
C ALA A 34 -0.63 -1.82 -0.31
N TRP A 35 0.36 -1.12 -0.87
CA TRP A 35 0.11 0.17 -1.54
C TRP A 35 -0.78 0.04 -2.76
N LEU A 36 -0.56 -0.98 -3.59
CA LEU A 36 -1.37 -1.24 -4.79
C LEU A 36 -2.79 -1.69 -4.42
N VAL A 37 -2.91 -2.59 -3.46
CA VAL A 37 -4.21 -3.09 -2.97
C VAL A 37 -4.99 -1.97 -2.30
N LEU A 38 -4.33 -1.10 -1.54
CA LEU A 38 -4.98 0.04 -0.89
C LEU A 38 -5.65 0.94 -1.93
N GLU A 39 -4.98 1.28 -3.03
CA GLU A 39 -5.57 2.08 -4.11
C GLU A 39 -6.81 1.39 -4.70
N ALA A 40 -6.68 0.11 -5.07
CA ALA A 40 -7.79 -0.67 -5.64
C ALA A 40 -8.97 -0.83 -4.66
N ALA A 41 -8.69 -1.03 -3.37
CA ALA A 41 -9.70 -1.17 -2.33
C ALA A 41 -10.41 0.16 -2.06
N ASN A 42 -9.72 1.30 -2.16
CA ASN A 42 -10.34 2.63 -2.09
C ASN A 42 -11.27 2.88 -3.28
N ASP A 43 -10.87 2.46 -4.49
CA ASP A 43 -11.72 2.60 -5.69
C ASP A 43 -12.98 1.72 -5.60
N LEU A 44 -12.88 0.53 -4.99
CA LEU A 44 -13.99 -0.41 -4.80
C LEU A 44 -14.86 -0.08 -3.57
N GLY A 45 -14.32 0.61 -2.58
CA GLY A 45 -14.94 0.83 -1.27
C GLY A 45 -14.83 -0.37 -0.32
N ASP A 46 -13.84 -1.26 -0.50
CA ASP A 46 -13.59 -2.38 0.41
C ASP A 46 -12.84 -1.92 1.66
N HIS A 47 -13.60 -1.60 2.71
CA HIS A 47 -13.06 -1.10 3.96
C HIS A 47 -12.25 -2.16 4.72
N ALA A 48 -12.53 -3.45 4.54
CA ALA A 48 -11.79 -4.50 5.22
C ALA A 48 -10.37 -4.62 4.65
N ALA A 49 -10.25 -4.59 3.32
CA ALA A 49 -8.96 -4.58 2.64
C ALA A 49 -8.17 -3.28 2.90
N ILE A 50 -8.83 -2.12 2.91
CA ILE A 50 -8.20 -0.83 3.26
C ILE A 50 -7.54 -0.88 4.65
N GLU A 51 -8.26 -1.40 5.64
CA GLU A 51 -7.73 -1.48 7.01
C GLU A 51 -6.59 -2.50 7.15
N ALA A 52 -6.66 -3.64 6.44
CA ALA A 52 -5.57 -4.61 6.40
C ALA A 52 -4.30 -4.01 5.75
N CYS A 53 -4.45 -3.34 4.60
CA CYS A 53 -3.32 -2.68 3.92
C CYS A 53 -2.66 -1.62 4.82
N ARG A 54 -3.48 -0.82 5.51
CA ARG A 54 -2.99 0.18 6.46
C ARG A 54 -2.16 -0.43 7.58
N ARG A 55 -2.57 -1.57 8.14
CA ARG A 55 -1.79 -2.28 9.18
C ARG A 55 -0.47 -2.81 8.67
N VAL A 56 -0.44 -3.34 7.45
CA VAL A 56 0.79 -3.84 6.82
C VAL A 56 1.78 -2.69 6.60
N ILE A 57 1.30 -1.57 6.08
CA ILE A 57 2.12 -0.37 5.84
C ILE A 57 2.58 0.25 7.17
N ASP A 58 1.69 0.37 8.16
CA ASP A 58 2.01 0.94 9.47
C ASP A 58 3.06 0.10 10.21
N ALA A 59 2.97 -1.24 10.14
CA ALA A 59 3.96 -2.13 10.71
C ALA A 59 5.35 -1.87 10.11
N GLU A 60 5.46 -1.82 8.79
CA GLU A 60 6.73 -1.51 8.11
C GLU A 60 7.27 -0.13 8.47
N LEU A 61 6.41 0.89 8.52
CA LEU A 61 6.79 2.25 8.91
C LEU A 61 7.28 2.33 10.36
N ASN A 62 6.72 1.51 11.24
CA ASN A 62 7.12 1.38 12.64
C ASN A 62 8.29 0.40 12.86
N GLY A 63 8.76 -0.27 11.80
CA GLY A 63 9.81 -1.29 11.88
C GLY A 63 9.36 -2.56 12.63
N THR A 64 8.05 -2.82 12.67
CA THR A 64 7.44 -4.02 13.24
C THR A 64 6.97 -4.97 12.13
N VAL A 65 6.64 -6.20 12.51
CA VAL A 65 6.14 -7.21 11.57
C VAL A 65 4.61 -7.15 11.53
N ALA A 66 4.07 -7.06 10.32
CA ALA A 66 2.62 -7.07 10.11
C ALA A 66 2.00 -8.44 10.48
N GLY A 67 0.71 -8.42 10.86
CA GLY A 67 -0.02 -9.65 11.13
C GLY A 67 -0.07 -10.55 9.89
N SER A 68 0.20 -11.85 10.06
CA SER A 68 0.20 -12.80 8.94
C SER A 68 -1.13 -12.86 8.19
N ALA A 69 -2.26 -12.67 8.89
CA ALA A 69 -3.58 -12.58 8.28
C ALA A 69 -3.75 -11.33 7.40
N ASP A 70 -3.21 -10.18 7.82
CA ASP A 70 -3.25 -8.94 7.04
C ASP A 70 -2.34 -9.07 5.80
N VAL A 71 -1.17 -9.68 5.96
CA VAL A 71 -0.24 -9.96 4.85
C VAL A 71 -0.84 -10.93 3.84
N ASP A 72 -1.45 -12.03 4.28
CA ASP A 72 -2.08 -13.01 3.38
C ASP A 72 -3.26 -12.41 2.62
N LEU A 73 -4.06 -11.56 3.28
CA LEU A 73 -5.15 -10.83 2.63
C LEU A 73 -4.62 -9.90 1.53
N VAL A 74 -3.56 -9.14 1.81
CA VAL A 74 -2.94 -8.24 0.82
C VAL A 74 -2.33 -9.02 -0.35
N LEU A 75 -1.59 -10.09 -0.08
CA LEU A 75 -0.97 -10.91 -1.13
C LEU A 75 -2.00 -11.72 -1.94
N GLY A 76 -3.16 -12.02 -1.34
CA GLY A 76 -4.26 -12.75 -1.96
C GLY A 76 -5.30 -11.89 -2.67
N TYR A 77 -5.29 -10.56 -2.50
CA TYR A 77 -6.37 -9.68 -2.94
C TYR A 77 -6.67 -9.73 -4.45
N PHE A 78 -5.64 -9.90 -5.30
CA PHE A 78 -5.78 -9.98 -6.76
C PHE A 78 -5.73 -11.40 -7.32
N ARG A 79 -5.78 -12.43 -6.45
CA ARG A 79 -5.65 -13.83 -6.83
C ARG A 79 -7.00 -14.55 -6.94
#